data_AF-A0A453PU36-F1
#
_entry.id   AF-A0A453PU36-F1
#
_cell.length_a   1.000
_cell.length_b   1.000
_cell.length_c   1.000
_cell.angle_alpha   90.00
_cell.angle_beta   90.00
_cell.angle_gamma   90.00
#
_symmetry.space_group_name_H-M   'P 1'
#
loop_
_entity.id
_entity.type
_entity.pdbx_description
1 polymer ?
#
loop_
_entity_poly.entity_id
_entity_poly.type
_entity_poly.pdbx_seq_one_letter_code
_entity_poly.pdbx_strand_id
1 'polypeptide(L)' 'WVVKERAMYDARYNACRGARGACGHYTQIVWRKTTRVGCATAICAGGRGTFAACAYDPPGNYAGVRPY' A
#
# COMPACT_ATOMS: atom_id res chain seq x y z
N TRP A 1 2.88 -0.69 -7.04
CA TRP A 1 1.74 -0.68 -6.11
C TRP A 1 0.49 -0.06 -6.73
N VAL A 2 0.46 1.24 -7.02
CA VAL A 2 -0.78 1.97 -7.39
C VAL A 2 -1.59 1.36 -8.56
N VAL A 3 -1.03 1.25 -9.77
CA VAL A 3 -1.82 0.87 -10.97
C VAL A 3 -2.44 -0.52 -10.86
N LYS A 4 -1.63 -1.52 -10.50
CA LYS A 4 -2.06 -2.93 -10.42
C LYS A 4 -3.06 -3.16 -9.29
N GLU A 5 -2.78 -2.61 -8.11
CA GLU A 5 -3.59 -2.88 -6.92
C GLU A 5 -4.87 -2.04 -6.88
N ARG A 6 -4.89 -0.85 -7.48
CA ARG A 6 -6.12 -0.06 -7.68
C ARG A 6 -7.19 -0.87 -8.40
N ALA A 7 -6.81 -1.62 -9.45
CA ALA A 7 -7.73 -2.46 -10.19
C ALA A 7 -8.30 -3.63 -9.36
N MET A 8 -7.64 -3.98 -8.25
CA MET A 8 -8.07 -5.04 -7.34
C MET A 8 -8.94 -4.51 -6.19
N TYR A 9 -8.89 -3.21 -5.87
CA TYR A 9 -9.68 -2.63 -4.79
C TYR A 9 -11.09 -2.26 -5.25
N ASP A 10 -12.09 -2.86 -4.61
CA ASP A 10 -13.49 -2.52 -4.81
C ASP A 10 -13.96 -1.53 -3.73
N ALA A 11 -14.03 -0.25 -4.11
CA ALA A 11 -14.43 0.82 -3.20
C ALA A 11 -15.88 0.70 -2.73
N ARG A 12 -16.78 0.04 -3.49
CA ARG A 12 -18.17 -0.14 -3.10
C ARG A 12 -18.28 -1.06 -1.88
N TYR A 13 -17.47 -2.12 -1.86
CA TYR A 13 -17.50 -3.14 -0.82
C TYR A 13 -16.38 -3.01 0.23
N ASN A 14 -15.47 -2.03 0.08
CA ASN A 14 -14.26 -1.91 0.91
C ASN A 14 -13.46 -3.23 0.95
N ALA A 15 -13.27 -3.85 -0.21
CA ALA A 15 -12.69 -5.18 -0.32
C ALA A 15 -11.61 -5.26 -1.41
N CYS A 16 -10.52 -5.97 -1.13
CA CYS A 16 -9.57 -6.37 -2.16
C CYS A 16 -10.07 -7.64 -2.84
N ARG A 17 -10.11 -7.64 -4.18
CA ARG A 17 -10.29 -8.85 -4.98
C ARG A 17 -8.99 -9.65 -4.99
N GLY A 18 -9.09 -10.96 -4.81
CA GLY A 18 -7.94 -11.88 -4.83
C GLY A 18 -7.43 -12.25 -3.44
N ALA A 19 -6.16 -12.67 -3.37
CA ALA A 19 -5.53 -13.12 -2.14
C ALA A 19 -5.45 -12.02 -1.07
N ARG A 20 -5.32 -12.42 0.20
CA ARG A 20 -5.14 -11.49 1.32
C ARG A 20 -3.94 -10.57 1.07
N GLY A 21 -4.15 -9.26 1.17
CA GLY A 21 -3.12 -8.25 0.94
C GLY A 21 -2.94 -7.82 -0.52
N ALA A 22 -3.72 -8.36 -1.46
CA ALA A 22 -3.58 -8.05 -2.90
C ALA A 22 -3.69 -6.56 -3.25
N CYS A 23 -4.37 -5.76 -2.42
CA CYS A 23 -4.47 -4.31 -2.63
C CYS A 23 -3.96 -3.45 -1.46
N GLY A 24 -3.21 -4.06 -0.54
CA GLY A 24 -2.80 -3.42 0.71
C GLY A 24 -1.85 -2.24 0.54
N HIS A 25 -0.97 -2.25 -0.46
CA HIS A 25 -0.10 -1.09 -0.71
C HIS A 25 -0.90 0.06 -1.28
N TYR A 26 -1.82 -0.20 -2.22
CA TYR A 26 -2.69 0.84 -2.76
C TYR A 26 -3.53 1.50 -1.67
N THR A 27 -4.20 0.72 -0.81
CA THR A 27 -5.03 1.28 0.26
C THR A 27 -4.22 2.09 1.26
N GLN A 28 -2.96 1.73 1.53
CA GLN A 28 -2.07 2.55 2.37
C GLN A 28 -1.68 3.86 1.69
N ILE A 29 -1.38 3.85 0.39
CA ILE A 29 -0.98 5.04 -0.37
C ILE A 29 -2.10 6.09 -0.42
N VAL A 30 -3.35 5.63 -0.58
CA VAL A 30 -4.53 6.51 -0.68
C VAL A 30 -5.26 6.71 0.65
N TRP A 31 -4.62 6.36 1.77
CA TRP A 31 -5.24 6.44 3.08
C TRP A 31 -5.41 7.89 3.54
N ARG A 32 -6.66 8.36 3.62
CA ARG A 32 -7.02 9.77 3.88
C ARG A 32 -6.44 10.34 5.17
N LYS A 33 -6.29 9.51 6.20
CA LYS A 33 -5.74 9.95 7.50
C LYS A 33 -4.22 10.02 7.51
N THR A 34 -3.53 9.40 6.55
CA THR A 34 -2.08 9.48 6.44
C THR A 34 -1.71 10.87 5.95
N THR A 35 -0.81 11.54 6.67
CA THR A 35 -0.40 12.92 6.35
C THR A 35 1.09 13.06 6.07
N ARG A 36 1.88 12.04 6.44
CA ARG A 36 3.33 12.03 6.30
C ARG A 36 3.75 10.71 5.68
N VAL A 37 4.76 10.78 4.82
CA VAL A 37 5.40 9.62 4.22
C VAL A 37 6.91 9.84 4.19
N GLY A 38 7.66 8.79 4.54
CA GLY A 38 9.11 8.75 4.38
C GLY A 38 9.49 7.48 3.65
N CYS A 39 10.32 7.58 2.62
CA CYS A 39 10.73 6.43 1.80
C CYS A 39 12.25 6.32 1.74
N ALA A 40 12.73 5.09 1.60
CA ALA A 40 14.13 4.78 1.40
C ALA A 40 14.29 3.62 0.41
N THR A 41 15.43 3.58 -0.26
CA THR A 41 15.81 2.49 -1.16
C THR A 41 17.20 1.96 -0.81
N ALA A 42 17.43 0.68 -1.07
CA ALA A 42 18.72 0.02 -0.90
C ALA A 42 18.95 -0.94 -2.07
N ILE A 43 20.15 -0.88 -2.67
CA ILE A 43 20.55 -1.83 -3.73
C ILE A 43 21.04 -3.10 -3.06
N CYS A 44 20.44 -4.24 -3.40
CA CYS A 44 20.79 -5.53 -2.82
C CYS A 44 22.04 -6.11 -3.51
N ALA A 45 22.99 -6.60 -2.71
CA ALA A 45 24.20 -7.25 -3.23
C ALA A 45 23.89 -8.46 -4.12
N GLY A 46 24.78 -8.74 -5.08
CA GLY A 46 24.68 -9.89 -5.98
C GLY A 46 23.58 -9.75 -7.05
N GLY A 47 23.22 -8.52 -7.44
CA GLY A 47 22.24 -8.29 -8.51
C GLY A 47 20.79 -8.63 -8.14
N ARG A 48 20.48 -8.75 -6.84
CA ARG A 48 19.13 -9.10 -6.34
C ARG A 48 18.10 -7.95 -6.43
N GLY A 49 18.42 -6.90 -7.18
CA GLY A 49 17.56 -5.74 -7.42
C GLY A 49 17.64 -4.68 -6.31
N THR A 50 16.60 -3.83 -6.27
CA THR A 50 16.48 -2.71 -5.33
C THR A 50 15.35 -2.98 -4.36
N PHE A 51 15.65 -2.92 -3.07
CA PHE A 51 14.65 -2.90 -2.01
C PHE A 51 14.15 -1.47 -1.83
N ALA A 52 12.83 -1.28 -1.78
CA ALA A 52 12.21 0.01 -1.52
C ALA A 52 11.20 -0.14 -0.37
N ALA A 53 11.26 0.77 0.59
CA ALA A 53 10.33 0.80 1.72
C ALA A 53 9.83 2.23 1.94
N CYS A 54 8.57 2.35 2.35
CA CYS A 54 7.97 3.61 2.76
C CYS A 54 7.24 3.41 4.10
N ALA A 55 7.44 4.36 5.01
CA ALA A 55 6.71 4.49 6.26
C ALA A 55 5.66 5.60 6.13
N TYR A 56 4.49 5.39 6.73
CA TYR A 56 3.33 6.27 6.62
C TYR A 56 2.82 6.64 8.01
N ASP A 57 2.52 7.91 8.23
CA ASP A 57 2.05 8.41 9.53
C ASP A 57 0.90 9.43 9.39
N PRO A 58 -0.19 9.28 10.17
CA PRO A 58 -0.62 8.06 10.87
C PRO A 58 -0.70 6.83 9.94
N PRO A 59 -0.52 5.60 10.45
CA PRO A 59 -0.59 4.40 9.63
C PRO A 59 -2.00 4.16 9.11
N GLY A 60 -2.11 3.44 7.99
CA GLY A 60 -3.36 3.07 7.36
C GLY A 60 -3.71 1.60 7.53
N ASN A 61 -4.59 1.10 6.66
CA ASN A 61 -4.98 -0.31 6.54
C ASN A 61 -5.55 -0.92 7.83
N TYR A 62 -6.25 -0.12 8.63
CA TYR A 62 -7.05 -0.65 9.74
C TYR A 62 -8.19 -1.53 9.19
N ALA A 63 -8.33 -2.74 9.73
CA ALA A 63 -9.32 -3.71 9.28
C ALA A 63 -10.74 -3.12 9.36
N GLY A 64 -11.51 -3.23 8.27
CA GLY A 64 -12.87 -2.69 8.16
C GLY A 64 -12.96 -1.17 7.95
N VAL A 65 -11.86 -0.44 8.03
CA VAL A 65 -11.84 1.02 7.81
C VAL A 65 -11.55 1.33 6.35
N ARG A 66 -12.30 2.28 5.77
CA ARG A 66 -12.10 2.69 4.38
C ARG A 66 -10.89 3.62 4.26
N PRO A 67 -10.09 3.48 3.20
CA PRO A 67 -9.00 4.41 2.92
C PRO A 67 -9.51 5.82 2.58
N TYR A 68 -10.73 5.96 2.05
CA TYR A 68 -11.38 7.25 1.72
C TYR A 68 -12.90 7.20 1.79
#